data_AF-A0A3R7SQD6-F1
#
_entry.id   AF-A0A3R7SQD6-F1
#
_cell.length_a   1.000
_cell.length_b   1.000
_cell.length_c   1.000
_cell.angle_alpha   90.00
_cell.angle_beta   90.00
_cell.angle_gamma   90.00
#
_symmetry.space_group_name_H-M   'P 1'
#
loop_
_entity.id
_entity.type
_entity.pdbx_description
1 polymer ?
#
loop_
_entity_poly.entity_id
_entity_poly.type
_entity_poly.pdbx_seq_one_letter_code
_entity_poly.pdbx_strand_id
1 'polypeptide(L)'
;MTDLPILINLATREELQKIKGIGPKRAEQIIKYREEISDISTSTELIKASGLTSAQVEGISKTVDWSSTKKMAGYDAGTVIVTLLSSIVTIITGISQGKLSEANSTQILYNFGILLVIFSSVSNLIELLSKRVIPLWGILAMLLLASGLFIFSILLIVPSTYLVPADNAASIPGLLTLLIFLNLIFYLNNGPSIYLRYQVWRGVNNQKLMIAERIYQYAYIFLPLILVYILVFLDSLFWFEELFALWLGSTLILSSPAMLSGVSHFRFNLSESEKKLYLFFLSRDSSSEIRSEGRLRITALGKVYIIMGSLVLTITAVQIIIL
;
A
#
# COMPACT_ATOMS: atom_id res chain seq x y z
N MET A 1 21.74 -36.22 -22.46
CA MET A 1 21.05 -35.23 -23.30
C MET A 1 20.57 -34.13 -22.38
N THR A 2 21.06 -32.91 -22.53
CA THR A 2 20.57 -31.75 -21.77
C THR A 2 19.17 -31.43 -22.30
N ASP A 3 18.13 -31.71 -21.51
CA ASP A 3 16.76 -31.33 -21.85
C ASP A 3 16.72 -29.81 -22.11
N LEU A 4 16.21 -29.41 -23.28
CA LEU A 4 16.04 -28.00 -23.59
C LEU A 4 15.12 -27.34 -22.54
N PRO A 5 15.41 -26.09 -22.15
CA PRO A 5 14.59 -25.38 -21.18
C PRO A 5 13.16 -25.20 -21.72
N ILE A 6 12.17 -25.41 -20.87
CA ILE A 6 10.76 -25.27 -21.23
C ILE A 6 10.41 -23.77 -21.26
N LEU A 7 9.88 -23.29 -22.38
CA LEU A 7 9.45 -21.90 -22.56
C LEU A 7 8.17 -21.62 -21.76
N ILE A 8 8.26 -21.03 -20.56
CA ILE A 8 7.10 -20.92 -19.65
C ILE A 8 5.91 -20.17 -20.27
N ASN A 9 6.20 -19.17 -21.10
CA ASN A 9 5.19 -18.30 -21.69
C ASN A 9 4.56 -18.87 -22.96
N LEU A 10 5.16 -19.89 -23.57
CA LEU A 10 4.68 -20.53 -24.80
C LEU A 10 4.29 -21.99 -24.62
N ALA A 11 4.75 -22.63 -23.54
CA ALA A 11 4.55 -24.04 -23.28
C ALA A 11 3.06 -24.41 -23.23
N THR A 12 2.74 -25.55 -23.83
CA THR A 12 1.44 -26.22 -23.74
C THR A 12 1.21 -26.79 -22.33
N ARG A 13 -0.04 -27.18 -22.03
CA ARG A 13 -0.37 -27.78 -20.72
C ARG A 13 0.45 -29.04 -20.46
N GLU A 14 0.69 -29.82 -21.50
CA GLU A 14 1.42 -31.09 -21.47
C GLU A 14 2.92 -30.85 -21.24
N GLU A 15 3.49 -29.83 -21.87
CA GLU A 15 4.89 -29.44 -21.65
C GLU A 15 5.12 -28.89 -20.25
N LEU A 16 4.21 -28.05 -19.74
CA LEU A 16 4.27 -27.55 -18.36
C LEU A 16 4.22 -28.69 -17.34
N GLN A 17 3.48 -29.76 -17.61
CA GLN A 17 3.40 -30.92 -16.72
C GLN A 17 4.68 -31.77 -16.66
N LYS A 18 5.61 -31.59 -17.61
CA LYS A 18 6.94 -32.23 -17.55
C LYS A 18 7.82 -31.61 -16.47
N ILE A 19 7.50 -30.40 -16.01
CA ILE A 19 8.22 -29.73 -14.94
C ILE A 19 7.88 -30.40 -13.60
N LYS A 20 8.91 -30.86 -12.89
CA LYS A 20 8.76 -31.50 -11.58
C LYS A 20 7.97 -30.60 -10.62
N GLY A 21 6.87 -31.13 -10.08
CA GLY A 21 5.99 -30.39 -9.15
C GLY A 21 4.86 -29.62 -9.82
N ILE A 22 4.79 -29.57 -11.16
CA ILE A 22 3.68 -28.97 -11.90
C ILE A 22 2.75 -30.09 -12.40
N GLY A 23 1.61 -30.27 -11.74
CA GLY A 23 0.53 -31.15 -12.20
C GLY A 23 -0.50 -30.42 -13.08
N PRO A 24 -1.53 -31.12 -13.58
CA PRO A 24 -2.54 -30.57 -14.49
C PRO A 24 -3.15 -29.26 -14.00
N LYS A 25 -3.55 -29.22 -12.71
CA LYS A 25 -4.14 -28.03 -12.07
C LYS A 25 -3.19 -26.83 -12.06
N ARG A 26 -1.89 -27.06 -11.85
CA ARG A 26 -0.89 -25.98 -11.83
C ARG A 26 -0.54 -25.50 -13.24
N ALA A 27 -0.48 -26.41 -14.21
CA ALA A 27 -0.27 -26.07 -15.61
C ALA A 27 -1.40 -25.15 -16.12
N GLU A 28 -2.66 -25.47 -15.80
CA GLU A 28 -3.80 -24.61 -16.14
C GLU A 28 -3.72 -23.23 -15.48
N GLN A 29 -3.30 -23.17 -14.21
CA GLN A 29 -3.14 -21.90 -13.51
C GLN A 29 -2.05 -21.03 -14.13
N ILE A 30 -0.95 -21.63 -14.60
CA ILE A 30 0.13 -20.93 -15.28
C ILE A 30 -0.35 -20.33 -16.61
N ILE A 31 -1.11 -21.11 -17.39
CA ILE A 31 -1.71 -20.63 -18.65
C ILE A 31 -2.67 -19.47 -18.38
N LYS A 32 -3.56 -19.62 -17.40
CA LYS A 32 -4.49 -18.56 -17.01
C LYS A 32 -3.77 -17.30 -16.54
N TYR A 33 -2.67 -17.43 -15.80
CA TYR A 33 -1.87 -16.30 -15.34
C TYR A 33 -1.28 -15.50 -16.51
N ARG A 34 -0.67 -16.16 -17.51
CA ARG A 34 -0.08 -15.46 -18.68
C ARG A 34 -1.10 -14.81 -19.61
N GLU A 35 -2.32 -15.36 -19.64
CA GLU A 35 -3.43 -14.81 -20.41
C GLU A 35 -4.06 -13.59 -19.73
N GLU A 36 -4.35 -13.69 -18.43
CA GLU A 36 -5.15 -12.68 -17.71
C GLU A 36 -4.31 -11.60 -17.00
N ILE A 37 -3.11 -11.95 -16.54
CA ILE A 37 -2.27 -11.10 -15.68
C ILE A 37 -1.08 -10.54 -16.45
N SER A 38 -0.07 -11.37 -16.70
CA SER A 38 1.19 -10.97 -17.33
C SER A 38 2.01 -12.20 -17.71
N ASP A 39 2.95 -12.02 -18.64
CA ASP A 39 3.99 -13.03 -18.89
C ASP A 39 4.78 -13.32 -17.60
N ILE A 40 5.30 -14.53 -17.51
CA ILE A 40 6.10 -15.04 -16.40
C ILE A 40 7.57 -14.90 -16.80
N SER A 41 8.19 -13.85 -16.32
CA SER A 41 9.58 -13.48 -16.54
C SER A 41 10.49 -13.79 -15.36
N THR A 42 9.90 -14.16 -14.22
CA THR A 42 10.65 -14.41 -12.98
C THR A 42 10.08 -15.55 -12.15
N SER A 43 10.95 -16.11 -11.28
CA SER A 43 10.58 -17.12 -10.30
C SER A 43 9.45 -16.67 -9.38
N THR A 44 9.40 -15.39 -9.01
CA THR A 44 8.33 -14.84 -8.15
C THR A 44 6.99 -14.80 -8.88
N GLU A 45 6.97 -14.55 -10.19
CA GLU A 45 5.77 -14.66 -11.02
C GLU A 45 5.34 -16.11 -11.19
N LEU A 46 6.29 -17.05 -11.28
CA LEU A 46 5.96 -18.47 -11.29
C LEU A 46 5.35 -18.92 -9.95
N ILE A 47 5.84 -18.40 -8.81
CA ILE A 47 5.22 -18.62 -7.49
C ILE A 47 3.76 -18.14 -7.50
N LYS A 48 3.50 -16.91 -7.99
CA LYS A 48 2.13 -16.37 -8.14
C LYS A 48 1.28 -17.28 -9.04
N ALA A 49 1.79 -17.60 -10.22
CA ALA A 49 1.10 -18.33 -11.28
C ALA A 49 0.80 -19.80 -10.96
N SER A 50 1.66 -20.48 -10.21
CA SER A 50 1.58 -21.92 -9.93
C SER A 50 1.18 -22.27 -8.49
N GLY A 51 1.30 -21.32 -7.56
CA GLY A 51 1.11 -21.57 -6.13
C GLY A 51 2.17 -22.48 -5.49
N LEU A 52 3.33 -22.62 -6.13
CA LEU A 52 4.48 -23.34 -5.58
C LEU A 52 5.20 -22.49 -4.51
N THR A 53 5.90 -23.14 -3.60
CA THR A 53 6.74 -22.45 -2.62
C THR A 53 8.06 -21.99 -3.26
N SER A 54 8.74 -21.02 -2.63
CA SER A 54 10.05 -20.54 -3.08
C SER A 54 11.08 -21.67 -3.27
N ALA A 55 11.13 -22.61 -2.32
CA ALA A 55 12.01 -23.78 -2.39
C ALA A 55 11.71 -24.71 -3.58
N GLN A 56 10.42 -24.87 -3.92
CA GLN A 56 10.02 -25.68 -5.08
C GLN A 56 10.41 -25.01 -6.39
N VAL A 57 10.24 -23.69 -6.49
CA VAL A 57 10.56 -22.93 -7.70
C VAL A 57 12.05 -22.79 -7.93
N GLU A 58 12.87 -22.74 -6.88
CA GLU A 58 14.32 -22.69 -7.01
C GLU A 58 14.87 -23.88 -7.80
N GLY A 59 14.37 -25.08 -7.53
CA GLY A 59 14.70 -26.31 -8.26
C GLY A 59 14.21 -26.35 -9.71
N ILE A 60 13.17 -25.57 -10.05
CA ILE A 60 12.60 -25.45 -11.39
C ILE A 60 13.30 -24.35 -12.20
N SER A 61 13.90 -23.36 -11.53
CA SER A 61 14.34 -22.14 -12.22
C SER A 61 15.39 -22.34 -13.30
N LYS A 62 16.15 -23.44 -13.21
CA LYS A 62 17.20 -23.84 -14.17
C LYS A 62 16.67 -24.62 -15.38
N THR A 63 15.43 -25.12 -15.32
CA THR A 63 14.84 -25.97 -16.38
C THR A 63 13.83 -25.21 -17.25
N VAL A 64 13.70 -23.90 -17.04
CA VAL A 64 12.66 -23.06 -17.63
C VAL A 64 13.30 -21.82 -18.27
N ASP A 65 12.80 -21.44 -19.44
CA ASP A 65 13.13 -20.19 -20.11
C ASP A 65 12.11 -19.11 -19.71
N TRP A 66 12.62 -17.94 -19.31
CA TRP A 66 11.91 -16.81 -18.74
C TRP A 66 11.62 -15.68 -19.74
N SER A 67 11.92 -15.88 -21.02
CA SER A 67 11.73 -14.88 -22.06
C SER A 67 10.28 -14.38 -22.11
N SER A 68 10.11 -13.05 -21.95
CA SER A 68 8.81 -12.37 -22.05
C SER A 68 8.49 -12.07 -23.52
N THR A 69 7.24 -12.27 -23.89
CA THR A 69 6.68 -11.94 -25.21
C THR A 69 5.95 -10.59 -25.22
N LYS A 70 5.54 -10.08 -24.05
CA LYS A 70 4.88 -8.77 -23.89
C LYS A 70 5.84 -7.68 -23.42
N LYS A 71 5.71 -6.48 -23.98
CA LYS A 71 6.36 -5.24 -23.47
C LYS A 71 5.72 -4.86 -22.13
N MET A 72 6.54 -4.72 -21.10
CA MET A 72 6.11 -4.33 -19.76
C MET A 72 5.41 -2.96 -19.79
N ALA A 73 4.24 -2.83 -19.15
CA ALA A 73 3.53 -1.56 -19.05
C ALA A 73 4.41 -0.56 -18.26
N GLY A 74 4.67 0.60 -18.86
CA GLY A 74 5.55 1.63 -18.31
C GLY A 74 4.98 2.22 -17.02
N TYR A 75 5.85 2.39 -16.02
CA TYR A 75 5.55 3.09 -14.78
C TYR A 75 5.45 4.60 -15.02
N ASP A 76 4.58 5.31 -14.32
CA ASP A 76 4.48 6.78 -14.42
C ASP A 76 5.66 7.46 -13.71
N ALA A 77 6.64 7.92 -14.48
CA ALA A 77 7.82 8.61 -13.98
C ALA A 77 7.48 9.96 -13.32
N GLY A 78 6.34 10.56 -13.64
CA GLY A 78 5.91 11.86 -13.10
C GLY A 78 5.77 11.83 -11.58
N THR A 79 5.12 10.79 -11.04
CA THR A 79 4.92 10.63 -9.60
C THR A 79 6.25 10.54 -8.82
N VAL A 80 7.24 9.83 -9.36
CA VAL A 80 8.57 9.68 -8.73
C VAL A 80 9.32 11.02 -8.72
N ILE A 81 9.30 11.75 -9.84
CA ILE A 81 9.96 13.04 -9.99
C ILE A 81 9.37 14.08 -9.03
N VAL A 82 8.04 14.18 -8.93
CA VAL A 82 7.36 15.10 -8.01
C VAL A 82 7.72 14.80 -6.56
N THR A 83 7.74 13.52 -6.16
CA THR A 83 8.11 13.11 -4.81
C THR A 83 9.57 13.44 -4.49
N LEU A 84 10.48 13.25 -5.45
CA LEU A 84 11.90 13.56 -5.32
C LEU A 84 12.13 15.08 -5.17
N LEU A 85 11.48 15.88 -6.01
CA LEU A 85 11.55 17.34 -5.96
C LEU A 85 10.97 17.88 -4.64
N SER A 86 9.81 17.37 -4.20
CA SER A 86 9.22 17.74 -2.91
C SER A 86 10.17 17.42 -1.76
N SER A 87 10.81 16.25 -1.79
CA SER A 87 11.81 15.87 -0.77
C SER A 87 13.00 16.82 -0.76
N ILE A 88 13.54 17.18 -1.93
CA ILE A 88 14.67 18.12 -2.06
C ILE A 88 14.30 19.51 -1.55
N VAL A 89 13.11 20.01 -1.90
CA VAL A 89 12.62 21.30 -1.41
C VAL A 89 12.52 21.29 0.12
N THR A 90 11.93 20.24 0.71
CA THR A 90 11.84 20.08 2.18
C THR A 90 13.21 20.08 2.85
N ILE A 91 14.23 19.47 2.24
CA ILE A 91 15.63 19.48 2.75
C ILE A 91 16.21 20.89 2.71
N ILE A 92 16.10 21.59 1.59
CA ILE A 92 16.67 22.93 1.44
C ILE A 92 16.03 23.87 2.46
N THR A 93 14.70 23.81 2.61
CA THR A 93 14.00 24.59 3.63
C THR A 93 14.41 24.18 5.04
N GLY A 94 14.55 22.89 5.33
CA GLY A 94 14.95 22.38 6.65
C GLY A 94 16.38 22.78 7.04
N ILE A 95 17.32 22.71 6.10
CA ILE A 95 18.71 23.15 6.30
C ILE A 95 18.78 24.68 6.44
N SER A 96 17.96 25.43 5.68
CA SER A 96 17.95 26.89 5.78
C SER A 96 17.40 27.41 7.12
N GLN A 97 16.51 26.63 7.76
CA GLN A 97 15.94 26.97 9.07
C GLN A 97 16.80 26.48 10.24
N GLY A 98 17.67 25.48 10.04
CA GLY A 98 18.58 24.96 11.05
C GLY A 98 20.02 25.46 10.87
N LYS A 99 20.47 26.43 11.68
CA LYS A 99 21.91 26.64 11.88
C LYS A 99 22.49 25.33 12.42
N LEU A 100 23.36 24.66 11.65
CA LEU A 100 24.18 23.53 12.10
C LEU A 100 25.07 23.99 13.27
N SER A 101 24.51 23.99 14.48
CA SER A 101 25.19 24.28 15.74
C SER A 101 25.18 22.99 16.58
N GLU A 102 26.25 22.81 17.35
CA GLU A 102 26.67 21.63 18.12
C GLU A 102 25.59 20.55 18.37
N ALA A 103 25.85 19.34 17.88
CA ALA A 103 24.85 18.29 17.71
C ALA A 103 24.34 17.72 19.05
N ASN A 104 23.23 18.30 19.55
CA ASN A 104 22.39 17.68 20.56
C ASN A 104 21.73 16.40 19.99
N SER A 105 21.48 15.38 20.82
CA SER A 105 20.90 14.08 20.42
C SER A 105 19.61 14.22 19.59
N THR A 106 18.79 15.23 19.88
CA THR A 106 17.56 15.56 19.14
C THR A 106 17.83 15.98 17.68
N GLN A 107 18.89 16.76 17.44
CA GLN A 107 19.26 17.20 16.10
C GLN A 107 19.77 16.03 15.24
N ILE A 108 20.45 15.06 15.87
CA ILE A 108 20.94 13.84 15.21
C ILE A 108 19.75 12.98 14.76
N LEU A 109 18.76 12.75 15.62
CA LEU A 109 17.56 12.00 15.25
C LEU A 109 16.77 12.73 14.16
N TYR A 110 16.67 14.06 14.19
CA TYR A 110 15.97 14.85 13.16
C TYR A 110 16.62 14.69 11.78
N ASN A 111 17.94 14.84 11.72
CA ASN A 111 18.71 14.62 10.50
C ASN A 111 18.57 13.17 9.99
N PHE A 112 18.50 12.20 10.90
CA PHE A 112 18.30 10.80 10.56
C PHE A 112 16.88 10.54 10.00
N GLY A 113 15.84 11.15 10.56
CA GLY A 113 14.47 11.09 10.03
C GLY A 113 14.38 11.64 8.60
N ILE A 114 15.03 12.78 8.32
CA ILE A 114 15.13 13.35 6.97
C ILE A 114 15.83 12.38 6.02
N LEU A 115 16.97 11.81 6.42
CA LEU A 115 17.71 10.85 5.62
C LEU A 115 16.86 9.65 5.23
N LEU A 116 16.05 9.11 6.14
CA LEU A 116 15.15 8.00 5.83
C LEU A 116 14.09 8.37 4.79
N VAL A 117 13.50 9.58 4.87
CA VAL A 117 12.54 10.05 3.85
C VAL A 117 13.23 10.23 2.49
N ILE A 118 14.47 10.73 2.46
CA ILE A 118 15.25 10.86 1.21
C ILE A 118 15.56 9.49 0.63
N PHE A 119 16.08 8.56 1.44
CA PHE A 119 16.42 7.23 1.00
C PHE A 119 15.18 6.46 0.53
N SER A 120 13.99 6.79 1.05
CA SER A 120 12.73 6.31 0.47
C SER A 120 12.54 6.77 -0.98
N SER A 121 12.63 8.07 -1.23
CA SER A 121 12.49 8.64 -2.57
C SER A 121 13.54 8.11 -3.54
N VAL A 122 14.79 7.96 -3.08
CA VAL A 122 15.89 7.36 -3.85
C VAL A 122 15.62 5.88 -4.14
N SER A 123 15.10 5.12 -3.18
CA SER A 123 14.76 3.71 -3.40
C SER A 123 13.65 3.55 -4.44
N ASN A 124 12.63 4.44 -4.44
CA ASN A 124 11.63 4.49 -5.51
C ASN A 124 12.25 4.81 -6.88
N LEU A 125 13.24 5.70 -6.93
CA LEU A 125 13.97 6.02 -8.16
C LEU A 125 14.83 4.85 -8.67
N ILE A 126 15.46 4.12 -7.75
CA ILE A 126 16.22 2.90 -8.10
C ILE A 126 15.27 1.85 -8.69
N GLU A 127 14.08 1.67 -8.12
CA GLU A 127 13.08 0.76 -8.72
C GLU A 127 12.70 1.19 -10.15
N LEU A 128 12.44 2.49 -10.35
CA LEU A 128 12.12 3.06 -11.66
C LEU A 128 13.24 2.80 -12.69
N LEU A 129 14.50 2.98 -12.31
CA LEU A 129 15.65 2.85 -13.20
C LEU A 129 16.10 1.39 -13.39
N SER A 130 15.88 0.53 -12.38
CA SER A 130 16.43 -0.82 -12.37
C SER A 130 15.75 -1.74 -13.39
N LYS A 131 14.55 -1.39 -13.89
CA LYS A 131 13.70 -2.27 -14.73
C LYS A 131 13.53 -3.68 -14.15
N ARG A 132 13.86 -3.87 -12.86
CA ARG A 132 13.86 -5.16 -12.17
C ARG A 132 12.46 -5.42 -11.62
N VAL A 133 12.06 -6.68 -11.72
CA VAL A 133 10.70 -7.16 -11.48
C VAL A 133 10.37 -7.36 -9.99
N ILE A 134 11.38 -7.34 -9.11
CA ILE A 134 11.16 -7.45 -7.66
C ILE A 134 11.08 -6.04 -7.08
N PRO A 135 9.96 -5.66 -6.42
CA PRO A 135 9.76 -4.34 -5.84
C PRO A 135 10.48 -4.20 -4.49
N LEU A 136 11.69 -4.76 -4.39
CA LEU A 136 12.46 -4.80 -3.14
C LEU A 136 12.80 -3.36 -2.71
N TRP A 137 13.07 -2.51 -3.69
CA TRP A 137 13.38 -1.10 -3.50
C TRP A 137 12.13 -0.27 -3.15
N GLY A 138 10.95 -0.61 -3.65
CA GLY A 138 9.68 0.03 -3.33
C GLY A 138 9.17 -0.38 -1.95
N ILE A 139 9.36 -1.63 -1.56
CA ILE A 139 9.12 -2.07 -0.17
C ILE A 139 10.11 -1.38 0.77
N LEU A 140 11.39 -1.33 0.40
CA LEU A 140 12.38 -0.58 1.16
C LEU A 140 12.02 0.90 1.24
N ALA A 141 11.55 1.51 0.16
CA ALA A 141 11.11 2.89 0.12
C ALA A 141 9.96 3.13 1.11
N MET A 142 8.93 2.29 1.06
CA MET A 142 7.80 2.34 1.98
C MET A 142 8.23 2.20 3.45
N LEU A 143 9.14 1.28 3.74
CA LEU A 143 9.65 1.07 5.10
C LEU A 143 10.49 2.25 5.60
N LEU A 144 11.34 2.80 4.74
CA LEU A 144 12.15 3.97 5.05
C LEU A 144 11.27 5.21 5.28
N LEU A 145 10.25 5.42 4.46
CA LEU A 145 9.28 6.51 4.64
C LEU A 145 8.54 6.38 5.97
N ALA A 146 7.99 5.20 6.26
CA ALA A 146 7.29 4.93 7.51
C ALA A 146 8.21 5.11 8.73
N SER A 147 9.46 4.65 8.63
CA SER A 147 10.46 4.81 9.70
C SER A 147 10.84 6.29 9.89
N GLY A 148 11.00 7.06 8.81
CA GLY A 148 11.26 8.49 8.88
C GLY A 148 10.12 9.26 9.55
N LEU A 149 8.87 8.98 9.15
CA LEU A 149 7.67 9.56 9.77
C LEU A 149 7.52 9.18 11.24
N PHE A 150 7.87 7.94 11.60
CA PHE A 150 7.85 7.47 12.98
C PHE A 150 8.91 8.16 13.85
N ILE A 151 10.12 8.36 13.32
CA ILE A 151 11.18 9.10 14.03
C ILE A 151 10.79 10.56 14.23
N PHE A 152 10.19 11.21 13.23
CA PHE A 152 9.62 12.54 13.42
C PHE A 152 8.54 12.56 14.52
N SER A 153 7.74 11.50 14.61
CA SER A 153 6.72 11.36 15.67
C SER A 153 7.36 11.30 17.06
N ILE A 154 8.41 10.48 17.24
CA ILE A 154 9.16 10.38 18.51
C ILE A 154 9.86 11.70 18.86
N LEU A 155 10.47 12.35 17.88
CA LEU A 155 11.19 13.61 18.06
C LEU A 155 10.32 14.78 18.48
N LEU A 156 9.00 14.67 18.34
CA LEU A 156 8.08 15.67 18.87
C LEU A 156 7.65 15.34 20.29
N ILE A 157 7.54 14.04 20.62
CA ILE A 157 7.17 13.56 21.97
C ILE A 157 8.30 13.79 22.98
N VAL A 158 9.55 13.52 22.61
CA VAL A 158 10.66 13.53 23.58
C VAL A 158 11.00 14.95 24.06
N PRO A 159 11.14 15.97 23.20
CA PRO A 159 11.39 17.35 23.65
C PRO A 159 10.19 17.97 24.37
N SER A 160 8.94 17.67 23.96
CA SER A 160 7.71 18.19 24.64
C SER A 160 7.67 17.86 26.13
N THR A 161 8.26 16.73 26.51
CA THR A 161 8.22 16.27 27.90
C THR A 161 9.29 16.88 28.81
N TYR A 162 10.35 17.53 28.26
CA TYR A 162 11.49 17.92 29.10
C TYR A 162 12.11 19.31 28.85
N LEU A 163 11.97 19.93 27.66
CA LEU A 163 12.85 21.07 27.30
C LEU A 163 12.20 22.19 26.46
N VAL A 164 10.89 22.21 26.27
CA VAL A 164 10.27 23.25 25.42
C VAL A 164 9.96 24.51 26.23
N PRO A 165 10.44 25.70 25.82
CA PRO A 165 9.99 26.98 26.39
C PRO A 165 8.46 27.04 26.38
N ALA A 166 7.84 27.60 27.41
CA ALA A 166 6.38 27.60 27.58
C ALA A 166 5.62 28.06 26.32
N ASP A 167 6.23 28.98 25.57
CA ASP A 167 5.72 29.59 24.34
C ASP A 167 5.54 28.58 23.19
N ASN A 168 6.37 27.54 23.11
CA ASN A 168 6.35 26.55 22.02
C ASN A 168 5.64 25.25 22.41
N ALA A 169 5.43 24.99 23.70
CA ALA A 169 4.84 23.75 24.22
C ALA A 169 3.38 23.55 23.75
N ALA A 170 2.66 24.64 23.51
CA ALA A 170 1.28 24.63 23.02
C ALA A 170 1.12 24.04 21.61
N SER A 171 2.17 24.06 20.78
CA SER A 171 2.12 23.58 19.39
C SER A 171 2.34 22.07 19.22
N ILE A 172 2.81 21.38 20.27
CA ILE A 172 3.31 20.01 20.17
C ILE A 172 2.21 18.96 20.06
N PRO A 173 1.11 19.03 20.84
CA PRO A 173 -0.03 18.12 20.63
C PRO A 173 -0.54 18.16 19.19
N GLY A 174 -0.57 19.35 18.59
CA GLY A 174 -1.03 19.50 17.21
C GLY A 174 -0.10 18.84 16.20
N LEU A 175 1.21 19.05 16.33
CA LEU A 175 2.20 18.46 15.43
C LEU A 175 2.23 16.92 15.54
N LEU A 176 2.00 16.39 16.75
CA LEU A 176 1.86 14.95 16.98
C LEU A 176 0.62 14.38 16.29
N THR A 177 -0.53 15.04 16.45
CA THR A 177 -1.79 14.62 15.80
C THR A 177 -1.66 14.64 14.27
N LEU A 178 -1.03 15.68 13.70
CA LEU A 178 -0.73 15.76 12.27
C LEU A 178 0.09 14.54 11.78
N LEU A 179 1.15 14.17 12.48
CA LEU A 179 1.97 13.02 12.10
C LEU A 179 1.23 11.69 12.24
N ILE A 180 0.39 11.54 13.26
CA ILE A 180 -0.47 10.35 13.40
C ILE A 180 -1.37 10.22 12.19
N PHE A 181 -2.00 11.31 11.75
CA PHE A 181 -2.83 11.31 10.54
C PHE A 181 -2.03 11.00 9.27
N LEU A 182 -0.85 11.59 9.09
CA LEU A 182 -0.01 11.29 7.92
C LEU A 182 0.41 9.82 7.86
N ASN A 183 0.81 9.24 8.99
CA ASN A 183 1.09 7.80 9.07
C ASN A 183 -0.16 6.98 8.75
N LEU A 184 -1.31 7.37 9.29
CA LEU A 184 -2.57 6.68 9.04
C LEU A 184 -2.96 6.73 7.56
N ILE A 185 -2.86 7.90 6.89
CA ILE A 185 -3.06 8.04 5.44
C ILE A 185 -2.16 7.08 4.68
N PHE A 186 -0.87 7.03 5.04
CA PHE A 186 0.09 6.15 4.38
C PHE A 186 -0.31 4.68 4.50
N TYR A 187 -0.63 4.22 5.71
CA TYR A 187 -1.06 2.84 5.97
C TYR A 187 -2.38 2.50 5.28
N LEU A 188 -3.32 3.43 5.29
CA LEU A 188 -4.62 3.24 4.65
C LEU A 188 -4.47 3.14 3.14
N ASN A 189 -3.65 3.96 2.49
CA ASN A 189 -3.47 3.90 1.04
C ASN A 189 -2.64 2.68 0.59
N ASN A 190 -1.56 2.35 1.31
CA ASN A 190 -0.60 1.34 0.85
C ASN A 190 -0.78 -0.05 1.50
N GLY A 191 -1.50 -0.12 2.63
CA GLY A 191 -1.73 -1.36 3.38
C GLY A 191 -2.25 -2.53 2.55
N PRO A 192 -3.26 -2.34 1.67
CA PRO A 192 -3.77 -3.41 0.82
C PRO A 192 -2.70 -4.02 -0.10
N SER A 193 -1.89 -3.17 -0.74
CA SER A 193 -0.80 -3.59 -1.62
C SER A 193 0.28 -4.35 -0.85
N ILE A 194 0.73 -3.81 0.28
CA ILE A 194 1.75 -4.43 1.14
C ILE A 194 1.29 -5.81 1.59
N TYR A 195 0.04 -5.92 2.06
CA TYR A 195 -0.51 -7.19 2.55
C TYR A 195 -0.64 -8.23 1.44
N LEU A 196 -1.13 -7.82 0.26
CA LEU A 196 -1.25 -8.71 -0.90
C LEU A 196 0.12 -9.26 -1.33
N ARG A 197 1.14 -8.40 -1.40
CA ARG A 197 2.51 -8.79 -1.76
C ARG A 197 3.12 -9.72 -0.71
N TYR A 198 2.88 -9.46 0.57
CA TYR A 198 3.30 -10.35 1.67
C TYR A 198 2.68 -11.76 1.55
N GLN A 199 1.38 -11.85 1.27
CA GLN A 199 0.68 -13.12 1.08
C GLN A 199 1.21 -13.90 -0.13
N VAL A 200 1.52 -13.21 -1.22
CA VAL A 200 2.15 -13.82 -2.40
C VAL A 200 3.47 -14.48 -2.04
N TRP A 201 4.31 -13.81 -1.24
CA TRP A 201 5.63 -14.31 -0.89
C TRP A 201 5.58 -15.54 0.05
N ARG A 202 4.65 -15.55 1.02
CA ARG A 202 4.49 -16.67 1.97
C ARG A 202 3.71 -17.86 1.42
N GLY A 203 3.07 -17.72 0.26
CA GLY A 203 2.09 -18.66 -0.26
C GLY A 203 0.68 -18.23 0.11
N VAL A 204 -0.15 -18.01 -0.91
CA VAL A 204 -1.44 -17.35 -0.74
C VAL A 204 -2.42 -18.22 0.01
N ASN A 205 -2.98 -17.67 1.10
CA ASN A 205 -4.12 -18.23 1.80
C ASN A 205 -5.35 -17.32 1.58
N ASN A 206 -6.33 -17.83 0.82
CA ASN A 206 -7.54 -17.10 0.45
C ASN A 206 -8.39 -16.68 1.66
N GLN A 207 -8.48 -17.50 2.71
CA GLN A 207 -9.20 -17.13 3.93
C GLN A 207 -8.54 -15.95 4.64
N LYS A 208 -7.20 -15.97 4.78
CA LYS A 208 -6.46 -14.85 5.40
C LYS A 208 -6.61 -13.57 4.59
N LEU A 209 -6.60 -13.67 3.26
CA LEU A 209 -6.82 -12.52 2.38
C LEU A 209 -8.23 -11.91 2.53
N MET A 210 -9.26 -12.75 2.62
CA MET A 210 -10.63 -12.31 2.88
C MET A 210 -10.83 -11.72 4.30
N ILE A 211 -10.07 -12.20 5.29
CA ILE A 211 -10.10 -11.65 6.65
C ILE A 211 -9.44 -10.26 6.66
N ALA A 212 -8.28 -10.11 6.01
CA ALA A 212 -7.60 -8.82 5.92
C ALA A 212 -8.44 -7.77 5.19
N GLU A 213 -9.09 -8.15 4.09
CA GLU A 213 -10.06 -7.29 3.39
C GLU A 213 -11.17 -6.82 4.34
N ARG A 214 -11.74 -7.73 5.15
CA ARG A 214 -12.78 -7.38 6.12
C ARG A 214 -12.30 -6.42 7.20
N ILE A 215 -11.15 -6.72 7.82
CA ILE A 215 -10.55 -5.87 8.86
C ILE A 215 -10.33 -4.46 8.30
N TYR A 216 -9.78 -4.38 7.10
CA TYR A 216 -9.52 -3.12 6.43
C TYR A 216 -10.80 -2.33 6.14
N GLN A 217 -11.87 -2.99 5.68
CA GLN A 217 -13.17 -2.35 5.49
C GLN A 217 -13.77 -1.83 6.81
N TYR A 218 -13.68 -2.61 7.89
CA TYR A 218 -14.20 -2.17 9.19
C TYR A 218 -13.42 -1.01 9.78
N ALA A 219 -12.10 -0.92 9.55
CA ALA A 219 -11.32 0.24 9.96
C ALA A 219 -11.89 1.56 9.41
N TYR A 220 -12.36 1.55 8.16
CA TYR A 220 -13.02 2.70 7.51
C TYR A 220 -14.46 2.98 7.97
N ILE A 221 -15.04 2.13 8.82
CA ILE A 221 -16.31 2.43 9.51
C ILE A 221 -16.03 3.13 10.84
N PHE A 222 -15.03 2.65 11.58
CA PHE A 222 -14.70 3.20 12.90
C PHE A 222 -13.99 4.55 12.82
N LEU A 223 -13.11 4.72 11.83
CA LEU A 223 -12.29 5.92 11.71
C LEU A 223 -13.11 7.22 11.51
N PRO A 224 -14.18 7.24 10.67
CA PRO A 224 -15.08 8.39 10.58
C PRO A 224 -15.78 8.72 11.89
N LEU A 225 -16.18 7.72 12.68
CA LEU A 225 -16.85 7.93 13.96
C LEU A 225 -15.92 8.59 14.97
N ILE A 226 -14.67 8.12 15.04
CA ILE A 226 -13.63 8.74 15.87
C ILE A 226 -13.40 10.18 15.41
N LEU A 227 -13.34 10.42 14.11
CA LEU A 227 -13.08 11.75 13.56
C LEU A 227 -14.22 12.73 13.79
N VAL A 228 -15.48 12.29 13.62
CA VAL A 228 -16.65 13.09 14.00
C VAL A 228 -16.64 13.38 15.49
N TYR A 229 -16.23 12.42 16.33
CA TYR A 229 -16.12 12.66 17.76
C TYR A 229 -15.09 13.74 18.08
N ILE A 230 -13.93 13.69 17.42
CA ILE A 230 -12.88 14.71 17.55
C ILE A 230 -13.46 16.06 17.15
N LEU A 231 -13.97 16.19 15.93
CA LEU A 231 -14.47 17.47 15.41
C LEU A 231 -15.60 18.07 16.27
N VAL A 232 -16.58 17.27 16.70
CA VAL A 232 -17.78 17.82 17.37
C VAL A 232 -17.60 18.02 18.87
N PHE A 233 -16.82 17.16 19.54
CA PHE A 233 -16.78 17.13 21.01
C PHE A 233 -15.42 17.50 21.59
N LEU A 234 -14.34 17.29 20.84
CA LEU A 234 -13.02 17.77 21.23
C LEU A 234 -12.85 19.12 20.54
N ASP A 235 -13.07 20.21 21.28
CA ASP A 235 -12.93 21.60 20.83
C ASP A 235 -11.47 21.92 20.47
N SER A 236 -11.02 21.30 19.38
CA SER A 236 -9.65 21.25 18.92
C SER A 236 -9.47 22.31 17.84
N LEU A 237 -8.52 23.22 18.06
CA LEU A 237 -8.27 24.38 17.18
C LEU A 237 -7.31 24.03 16.02
N PHE A 238 -7.22 22.76 15.66
CA PHE A 238 -6.18 22.25 14.77
C PHE A 238 -6.69 22.02 13.34
N TRP A 239 -6.45 22.99 12.45
CA TRP A 239 -6.87 22.98 11.03
C TRP A 239 -6.56 21.72 10.20
N PHE A 240 -5.64 20.86 10.65
CA PHE A 240 -5.29 19.62 9.97
C PHE A 240 -6.25 18.46 10.29
N GLU A 241 -7.06 18.55 11.35
CA GLU A 241 -8.13 17.60 11.65
C GLU A 241 -9.24 17.70 10.61
N GLU A 242 -9.60 18.92 10.21
CA GLU A 242 -10.52 19.21 9.11
C GLU A 242 -9.95 18.72 7.78
N LEU A 243 -8.65 18.92 7.52
CA LEU A 243 -8.03 18.38 6.31
C LEU A 243 -8.04 16.85 6.26
N PHE A 244 -7.76 16.19 7.38
CA PHE A 244 -7.86 14.74 7.48
C PHE A 244 -9.31 14.27 7.29
N ALA A 245 -10.28 15.04 7.79
CA ALA A 245 -11.71 14.78 7.61
C ALA A 245 -12.18 14.98 6.17
N LEU A 246 -11.72 16.03 5.49
CA LEU A 246 -11.94 16.22 4.06
C LEU A 246 -11.35 15.07 3.26
N TRP A 247 -10.12 14.65 3.56
CA TRP A 247 -9.47 13.52 2.89
C TRP A 247 -10.23 12.20 3.13
N LEU A 248 -10.56 11.88 4.38
CA LEU A 248 -11.24 10.63 4.74
C LEU A 248 -12.66 10.60 4.17
N GLY A 249 -13.42 11.68 4.35
CA GLY A 249 -14.78 11.82 3.82
C GLY A 249 -14.80 11.68 2.29
N SER A 250 -13.89 12.37 1.60
CA SER A 250 -13.74 12.25 0.14
C SER A 250 -13.37 10.82 -0.28
N THR A 251 -12.45 10.16 0.42
CA THR A 251 -12.02 8.79 0.13
C THR A 251 -13.18 7.79 0.26
N LEU A 252 -14.03 7.95 1.27
CA LEU A 252 -15.24 7.15 1.43
C LEU A 252 -16.22 7.37 0.27
N ILE A 253 -16.50 8.63 -0.08
CA ILE A 253 -17.42 8.96 -1.18
C ILE A 253 -16.89 8.44 -2.52
N LEU A 254 -15.62 8.70 -2.85
CA LEU A 254 -15.02 8.34 -4.14
C LEU A 254 -14.96 6.83 -4.37
N SER A 255 -14.79 6.05 -3.31
CA SER A 255 -14.74 4.59 -3.39
C SER A 255 -16.13 3.93 -3.37
N SER A 256 -17.15 4.65 -2.92
CA SER A 256 -18.51 4.11 -2.74
C SER A 256 -19.16 3.58 -4.02
N PRO A 257 -19.06 4.24 -5.21
CA PRO A 257 -19.61 3.68 -6.45
C PRO A 257 -19.04 2.29 -6.79
N ALA A 258 -17.74 2.11 -6.60
CA ALA A 258 -17.09 0.82 -6.79
C ALA A 258 -17.62 -0.23 -5.80
N MET A 259 -17.82 0.16 -4.54
CA MET A 259 -18.42 -0.73 -3.52
C MET A 259 -19.86 -1.09 -3.82
N LEU A 260 -20.68 -0.17 -4.34
CA LEU A 260 -22.05 -0.49 -4.75
C LEU A 260 -22.08 -1.55 -5.85
N SER A 261 -21.10 -1.54 -6.77
CA SER A 261 -20.94 -2.58 -7.79
C SER A 261 -20.43 -3.94 -7.27
N GLY A 262 -19.93 -3.98 -6.02
CA GLY A 262 -19.37 -5.17 -5.37
C GLY A 262 -17.85 -5.21 -5.29
N VAL A 263 -17.16 -4.10 -5.58
CA VAL A 263 -15.70 -4.00 -5.45
C VAL A 263 -15.36 -3.39 -4.09
N SER A 264 -14.70 -4.16 -3.22
CA SER A 264 -14.34 -3.68 -1.89
C SER A 264 -13.39 -2.48 -1.91
N HIS A 265 -13.46 -1.66 -0.85
CA HIS A 265 -12.50 -0.56 -0.64
C HIS A 265 -11.04 -1.04 -0.64
N PHE A 266 -10.77 -2.23 -0.09
CA PHE A 266 -9.46 -2.86 -0.15
C PHE A 266 -8.95 -3.01 -1.59
N ARG A 267 -9.82 -3.49 -2.49
CA ARG A 267 -9.49 -3.66 -3.91
C ARG A 267 -9.44 -2.34 -4.67
N PHE A 268 -10.20 -1.34 -4.24
CA PHE A 268 -10.19 -0.01 -4.85
C PHE A 268 -8.79 0.61 -4.78
N ASN A 269 -8.09 0.44 -3.65
CA ASN A 269 -6.74 0.96 -3.41
C ASN A 269 -5.60 0.09 -4.00
N LEU A 270 -5.93 -0.98 -4.73
CA LEU A 270 -4.93 -1.75 -5.46
C LEU A 270 -4.69 -1.16 -6.85
N SER A 271 -3.47 -1.29 -7.37
CA SER A 271 -3.20 -1.03 -8.79
C SER A 271 -3.93 -2.03 -9.69
N GLU A 272 -4.09 -1.73 -10.99
CA GLU A 272 -4.77 -2.63 -11.93
C GLU A 272 -4.13 -4.02 -12.04
N SER A 273 -2.79 -4.09 -11.99
CA SER A 273 -2.06 -5.37 -11.98
C SER A 273 -2.32 -6.16 -10.70
N GLU A 274 -2.37 -5.48 -9.55
CA GLU A 274 -2.68 -6.10 -8.25
C GLU A 274 -4.14 -6.51 -8.13
N LYS A 275 -5.09 -5.76 -8.71
CA LYS A 275 -6.50 -6.15 -8.79
C LYS A 275 -6.68 -7.46 -9.55
N LYS A 276 -6.01 -7.60 -10.70
CA LYS A 276 -6.00 -8.85 -11.49
C LYS A 276 -5.41 -10.00 -10.69
N LEU A 277 -4.26 -9.77 -10.04
CA LEU A 277 -3.61 -10.76 -9.20
C LEU A 277 -4.50 -11.21 -8.02
N TYR A 278 -5.13 -10.26 -7.35
CA TYR A 278 -6.07 -10.50 -6.26
C TYR A 278 -7.28 -11.35 -6.72
N LEU A 279 -7.88 -10.99 -7.86
CA LEU A 279 -8.99 -11.73 -8.45
C LEU A 279 -8.62 -13.16 -8.85
N PHE A 280 -7.42 -13.32 -9.42
CA PHE A 280 -6.89 -14.62 -9.78
C PHE A 280 -6.81 -15.55 -8.57
N PHE A 281 -6.33 -15.06 -7.42
CA PHE A 281 -6.28 -15.86 -6.19
C PHE A 281 -7.66 -16.23 -5.65
N LEU A 282 -8.59 -15.27 -5.60
CA LEU A 282 -9.96 -15.57 -5.18
C LEU A 282 -10.66 -16.57 -6.10
N SER A 283 -10.37 -16.53 -7.41
CA SER A 283 -10.98 -17.44 -8.38
C SER A 283 -10.57 -18.91 -8.20
N ARG A 284 -9.48 -19.19 -7.48
CA ARG A 284 -8.96 -20.55 -7.28
C ARG A 284 -9.77 -21.40 -6.29
N ASP A 285 -10.36 -20.78 -5.24
CA ASP A 285 -10.99 -21.53 -4.14
C ASP A 285 -12.41 -21.04 -3.76
N SER A 286 -12.93 -19.94 -4.32
CA SER A 286 -14.25 -19.44 -3.91
C SER A 286 -15.40 -20.09 -4.67
N SER A 287 -16.32 -20.73 -3.93
CA SER A 287 -17.63 -21.14 -4.44
C SER A 287 -18.46 -19.92 -4.86
N SER A 288 -19.42 -20.12 -5.77
CA SER A 288 -20.32 -19.07 -6.27
C SER A 288 -21.11 -18.40 -5.13
N GLU A 289 -21.49 -19.17 -4.12
CA GLU A 289 -22.26 -18.72 -2.96
C GLU A 289 -21.49 -17.73 -2.08
N ILE A 290 -20.23 -18.05 -1.73
CA ILE A 290 -19.34 -17.15 -0.97
C ILE A 290 -19.13 -15.81 -1.72
N ARG A 291 -19.06 -15.86 -3.05
CA ARG A 291 -18.95 -14.65 -3.89
C ARG A 291 -20.21 -13.78 -3.82
N SER A 292 -21.40 -14.40 -3.79
CA SER A 292 -22.67 -13.68 -3.75
C SER A 292 -22.92 -12.99 -2.40
N GLU A 293 -22.66 -13.68 -1.29
CA GLU A 293 -22.76 -13.11 0.07
C GLU A 293 -21.76 -11.98 0.28
N GLY A 294 -20.51 -12.19 -0.18
CA GLY A 294 -19.48 -11.16 -0.14
C GLY A 294 -19.89 -9.91 -0.91
N ARG A 295 -20.51 -10.06 -2.08
CA ARG A 295 -20.99 -8.94 -2.90
C ARG A 295 -22.07 -8.14 -2.19
N LEU A 296 -23.10 -8.81 -1.65
CA LEU A 296 -24.18 -8.15 -0.90
C LEU A 296 -23.64 -7.34 0.28
N ARG A 297 -22.71 -7.93 1.05
CA ARG A 297 -22.04 -7.24 2.16
C ARG A 297 -21.29 -6.01 1.69
N ILE A 298 -20.50 -6.12 0.62
CA ILE A 298 -19.71 -4.99 0.09
C ILE A 298 -20.64 -3.86 -0.38
N THR A 299 -21.76 -4.18 -1.04
CA THR A 299 -22.75 -3.19 -1.45
C THR A 299 -23.40 -2.51 -0.24
N ALA A 300 -23.73 -3.27 0.82
CA ALA A 300 -24.27 -2.69 2.05
C ALA A 300 -23.26 -1.74 2.72
N LEU A 301 -21.99 -2.15 2.81
CA LEU A 301 -20.91 -1.29 3.32
C LEU A 301 -20.72 -0.04 2.47
N GLY A 302 -20.88 -0.14 1.15
CA GLY A 302 -20.82 1.04 0.26
C GLY A 302 -21.87 2.09 0.62
N LYS A 303 -23.08 1.68 1.01
CA LYS A 303 -24.10 2.63 1.49
C LYS A 303 -23.71 3.28 2.81
N VAL A 304 -23.13 2.51 3.74
CA VAL A 304 -22.60 3.04 5.02
C VAL A 304 -21.49 4.07 4.75
N TYR A 305 -20.61 3.81 3.80
CA TYR A 305 -19.52 4.73 3.43
C TYR A 305 -20.05 6.03 2.85
N ILE A 306 -21.12 5.99 2.05
CA ILE A 306 -21.79 7.20 1.57
C ILE A 306 -22.29 8.03 2.75
N ILE A 307 -23.04 7.40 3.66
CA ILE A 307 -23.62 8.09 4.83
C ILE A 307 -22.51 8.69 5.70
N MET A 308 -21.50 7.91 6.06
CA MET A 308 -20.39 8.37 6.90
C MET A 308 -19.53 9.43 6.20
N GLY A 309 -19.24 9.26 4.92
CA GLY A 309 -18.49 10.24 4.13
C GLY A 309 -19.22 11.56 4.03
N SER A 310 -20.53 11.54 3.72
CA SER A 310 -21.36 12.75 3.69
C SER A 310 -21.46 13.42 5.06
N LEU A 311 -21.61 12.64 6.13
CA LEU A 311 -21.65 13.16 7.50
C LEU A 311 -20.35 13.89 7.85
N VAL A 312 -19.20 13.24 7.66
CA VAL A 312 -17.87 13.82 7.92
C VAL A 312 -17.69 15.11 7.12
N LEU A 313 -17.95 15.09 5.81
CA LEU A 313 -17.79 16.27 4.96
C LEU A 313 -18.72 17.43 5.35
N THR A 314 -19.95 17.13 5.75
CA THR A 314 -20.92 18.17 6.17
C THR A 314 -20.48 18.82 7.48
N ILE A 315 -20.10 18.03 8.48
CA ILE A 315 -19.60 18.53 9.77
C ILE A 315 -18.35 19.38 9.56
N THR A 316 -17.42 18.88 8.77
CA THR A 316 -16.16 19.58 8.46
C THR A 316 -16.44 20.91 7.75
N ALA A 317 -17.36 20.93 6.78
CA ALA A 317 -17.73 22.16 6.09
C ALA A 317 -18.37 23.20 7.02
N VAL A 318 -19.22 22.76 7.96
CA VAL A 318 -19.82 23.65 8.96
C VAL A 318 -18.75 24.25 9.87
N GLN A 319 -17.80 23.46 10.35
CA GLN A 319 -16.71 23.97 11.20
C GLN A 319 -15.82 24.97 10.47
N ILE A 320 -15.43 24.68 9.22
CA ILE A 320 -14.62 25.60 8.41
C ILE A 320 -15.34 26.95 8.21
N ILE A 321 -16.67 26.98 8.15
CA ILE A 321 -17.46 28.22 8.01
C ILE A 321 -17.55 28.99 9.33
N ILE A 322 -17.48 28.30 10.47
CA ILE A 322 -17.62 28.90 11.82
C ILE A 322 -16.27 29.45 12.34
N LEU A 323 -15.14 28.90 11.86
CA LEU A 323 -13.76 29.38 12.10
C LEU A 323 -13.47 30.70 11.37
#